data_AF-A0A0R0JR96-F1
#
_entry.id   AF-A0A0R0JR96-F1
#
_cell.length_a   1.000
_cell.length_b   1.000
_cell.length_c   1.000
_cell.angle_alpha   90.00
_cell.angle_beta   90.00
_cell.angle_gamma   90.00
#
_symmetry.space_group_name_H-M   'P 1'
#
loop_
_entity.id
_entity.type
_entity.pdbx_description
1 polymer ?
#
loop_
_entity_poly.entity_id
_entity_poly.type
_entity_poly.pdbx_seq_one_letter_code
_entity_poly.pdbx_strand_id
1 'polypeptide(L)'
;MATIIVTISATKEEPLTECAKHIGPQCGKEILGKVLLPFEEPIVSTNCCYKLIQTGYQCHTRLTQYFLKSSQQLKNVNQTEIMSKNDKIFNKCDLLTKPPSLEILSKCAEQLGYCGEQVYQKLIHDKNITRHCCKELVKMGKPCHDDMVKALIRAPDLRNVDPIQLLEKSKETFDNCLNAKCTRKL
;
A
#
# COMPACT_ATOMS: atom_id res chain seq x y z
N MET A 1 -19.98 41.39 -13.90
CA MET A 1 -20.14 39.94 -13.67
C MET A 1 -18.78 39.31 -13.87
N ALA A 2 -18.10 38.92 -12.79
CA ALA A 2 -16.77 38.31 -12.88
C ALA A 2 -16.93 36.79 -13.02
N THR A 3 -16.64 36.27 -14.21
CA THR A 3 -16.64 34.84 -14.49
C THR A 3 -15.40 34.23 -13.86
N ILE A 4 -15.55 33.49 -12.76
CA ILE A 4 -14.48 32.69 -12.18
C ILE A 4 -14.32 31.45 -13.07
N ILE A 5 -13.33 31.48 -13.95
CA ILE A 5 -12.90 30.30 -14.71
C ILE A 5 -12.18 29.40 -13.71
N VAL A 6 -12.89 28.40 -13.18
CA VAL A 6 -12.24 27.30 -12.45
C VAL A 6 -11.45 26.52 -13.50
N THR A 7 -10.16 26.81 -13.62
CA THR A 7 -9.22 25.90 -14.27
C THR A 7 -9.16 24.63 -13.44
N ILE A 8 -10.06 23.70 -13.76
CA ILE A 8 -9.92 22.29 -13.41
C ILE A 8 -8.60 21.88 -14.05
N SER A 9 -7.53 21.84 -13.27
CA SER A 9 -6.27 21.28 -13.68
C SER A 9 -6.58 19.82 -13.99
N ALA A 10 -6.72 19.50 -15.28
CA ALA A 10 -6.76 18.14 -15.75
C ALA A 10 -5.46 17.51 -15.25
N THR A 11 -5.54 16.78 -14.14
CA THR A 11 -4.41 16.03 -13.63
C THR A 11 -4.06 15.07 -14.74
N LYS A 12 -2.90 15.29 -15.36
CA LYS A 12 -2.43 14.49 -16.48
C LYS A 12 -2.49 13.02 -16.05
N GLU A 13 -3.33 12.23 -16.73
CA GLU A 13 -3.47 10.83 -16.38
C GLU A 13 -2.09 10.16 -16.45
N GLU A 14 -1.78 9.40 -15.40
CA GLU A 14 -0.58 8.60 -15.34
C GLU A 14 -0.54 7.60 -16.51
N PRO A 15 0.61 7.41 -17.18
CA PRO A 15 0.76 6.39 -18.22
C PRO A 15 0.49 4.97 -17.69
N LEU A 16 -0.13 4.10 -18.50
CA LEU A 16 -0.37 2.70 -18.12
C LEU A 16 0.92 1.94 -17.78
N THR A 17 2.06 2.32 -18.37
CA THR A 17 3.36 1.73 -18.06
C THR A 17 3.80 1.99 -16.62
N GLU A 18 3.48 3.17 -16.08
CA GLU A 18 3.78 3.49 -14.67
C GLU A 18 2.81 2.75 -13.74
N CYS A 19 1.51 2.69 -14.10
CA CYS A 19 0.55 1.82 -13.41
C CYS A 19 1.05 0.36 -13.32
N ALA A 20 1.57 -0.19 -14.42
CA ALA A 20 2.08 -1.56 -14.48
C ALA A 20 3.36 -1.77 -13.66
N LYS A 21 4.18 -0.72 -13.51
CA LYS A 21 5.40 -0.75 -12.69
C LYS A 21 5.07 -0.85 -11.21
N HIS A 22 4.06 -0.13 -10.73
CA HIS A 22 3.63 -0.18 -9.33
C HIS A 22 3.10 -1.57 -8.91
N ILE A 23 2.32 -2.22 -9.77
CA ILE A 23 1.80 -3.57 -9.48
C ILE A 23 2.90 -4.63 -9.61
N GLY A 24 3.78 -4.51 -10.60
CA GLY A 24 4.83 -5.47 -10.89
C GLY A 24 4.33 -6.78 -11.53
N PRO A 25 5.23 -7.57 -12.15
CA PRO A 25 4.84 -8.71 -12.97
C PRO A 25 4.21 -9.87 -12.16
N GLN A 26 4.72 -10.15 -10.95
CA GLN A 26 4.21 -11.24 -10.12
C GLN A 26 2.78 -10.95 -9.65
N CYS A 27 2.54 -9.79 -9.03
CA CYS A 27 1.21 -9.42 -8.58
C CYS A 27 0.25 -9.14 -9.74
N GLY A 28 0.73 -8.58 -10.85
CA GLY A 28 -0.07 -8.43 -12.06
C GLY A 28 -0.61 -9.77 -12.57
N LYS A 29 0.25 -10.81 -12.64
CA LYS A 29 -0.16 -12.16 -13.02
C LYS A 29 -1.17 -12.76 -12.03
N GLU A 30 -0.92 -12.61 -10.73
CA GLU A 30 -1.81 -13.12 -9.69
C GLU A 30 -3.20 -12.48 -9.78
N ILE A 31 -3.25 -11.15 -9.78
CA ILE A 31 -4.50 -10.37 -9.81
C ILE A 31 -5.27 -10.66 -11.08
N LEU A 32 -4.60 -10.61 -12.24
CA LEU A 32 -5.26 -10.87 -13.52
C LEU A 32 -5.74 -12.32 -13.63
N GLY A 33 -4.97 -13.28 -13.11
CA GLY A 33 -5.42 -14.67 -13.01
C GLY A 33 -6.71 -14.79 -12.20
N LYS A 34 -6.79 -14.12 -11.03
CA LYS A 34 -8.00 -14.13 -10.20
C LYS A 34 -9.18 -13.36 -10.79
N VAL A 35 -8.92 -12.31 -11.57
CA VAL A 35 -9.96 -11.56 -12.32
C VAL A 35 -10.59 -12.43 -13.41
N LEU A 36 -9.78 -13.21 -14.13
CA LEU A 36 -10.22 -13.97 -15.31
C LEU A 36 -10.74 -15.37 -15.00
N LEU A 37 -10.40 -15.96 -13.86
CA LEU A 37 -10.86 -17.30 -13.51
C LEU A 37 -12.37 -17.30 -13.15
N PRO A 38 -13.16 -18.21 -13.74
CA PRO A 38 -14.63 -18.16 -13.63
C PRO A 38 -15.19 -18.59 -12.27
N PHE A 39 -14.56 -19.52 -11.55
CA PHE A 39 -15.22 -20.29 -10.49
C PHE A 39 -14.66 -20.14 -9.07
N GLU A 40 -13.73 -19.21 -8.83
CA GLU A 40 -13.13 -19.03 -7.50
C GLU A 40 -13.48 -17.66 -6.92
N GLU A 41 -13.76 -17.62 -5.61
CA GLU A 41 -13.65 -16.36 -4.88
C GLU A 41 -12.23 -15.84 -5.07
N PRO A 42 -12.05 -14.64 -5.64
CA PRO A 42 -10.72 -14.18 -5.96
C PRO A 42 -10.01 -13.81 -4.65
N ILE A 43 -9.06 -14.66 -4.27
CA ILE A 43 -8.16 -14.45 -3.14
C ILE A 43 -6.84 -13.96 -3.72
N VAL A 44 -6.49 -12.72 -3.39
CA VAL A 44 -5.20 -12.12 -3.69
C VAL A 44 -4.40 -12.08 -2.38
N SER A 45 -3.13 -12.42 -2.45
CA SER A 45 -2.20 -12.39 -1.34
C SER A 45 -2.14 -11.00 -0.72
N THR A 46 -1.93 -10.91 0.59
CA THR A 46 -1.85 -9.62 1.29
C THR A 46 -0.75 -8.72 0.71
N ASN A 47 0.38 -9.30 0.31
CA ASN A 47 1.48 -8.60 -0.36
C ASN A 47 1.03 -7.95 -1.68
N CYS A 48 0.32 -8.69 -2.53
CA CYS A 48 -0.21 -8.15 -3.77
C CYS A 48 -1.38 -7.19 -3.55
N CYS A 49 -2.16 -7.34 -2.47
CA CYS A 49 -3.15 -6.35 -2.07
C CYS A 49 -2.50 -5.00 -1.72
N TYR A 50 -1.37 -4.97 -1.01
CA TYR A 50 -0.68 -3.70 -0.73
C TYR A 50 -0.21 -3.03 -2.03
N LYS A 51 0.39 -3.79 -2.96
CA LYS A 51 0.79 -3.26 -4.27
C LYS A 51 -0.40 -2.77 -5.09
N LEU A 52 -1.51 -3.49 -5.05
CA LEU A 52 -2.74 -3.10 -5.74
C LEU A 52 -3.31 -1.78 -5.19
N ILE A 53 -3.39 -1.63 -3.87
CA ILE A 53 -3.91 -0.40 -3.25
C ILE A 53 -3.00 0.79 -3.51
N GLN A 54 -1.68 0.59 -3.47
CA GLN A 54 -0.71 1.62 -3.84
C GLN A 54 -0.78 1.97 -5.33
N THR A 55 -1.04 1.00 -6.21
CA THR A 55 -1.31 1.22 -7.64
C THR A 55 -2.56 2.07 -7.83
N GLY A 56 -3.57 1.89 -6.97
CA GLY A 56 -4.79 2.70 -6.97
C GLY A 56 -5.84 2.23 -7.97
N TYR A 57 -7.09 2.55 -7.67
CA TYR A 57 -8.27 2.04 -8.37
C TYR A 57 -8.24 2.36 -9.87
N GLN A 58 -7.94 3.61 -10.24
CA GLN A 58 -7.94 4.02 -11.65
C GLN A 58 -6.90 3.26 -12.48
N CYS A 59 -5.67 3.09 -11.96
CA CYS A 59 -4.64 2.30 -12.64
C CYS A 59 -5.05 0.84 -12.78
N HIS A 60 -5.54 0.21 -11.70
CA HIS A 60 -6.02 -1.17 -11.72
C HIS A 60 -7.10 -1.39 -12.79
N THR A 61 -8.13 -0.55 -12.79
CA THR A 61 -9.23 -0.59 -13.77
C THR A 61 -8.72 -0.39 -15.20
N ARG A 62 -7.82 0.56 -15.45
CA ARG A 62 -7.26 0.83 -16.77
C ARG A 62 -6.38 -0.32 -17.27
N LEU A 63 -5.60 -0.95 -16.39
CA LEU A 63 -4.79 -2.13 -16.73
C LEU A 63 -5.67 -3.31 -17.14
N THR A 64 -6.73 -3.59 -16.38
CA THR A 64 -7.70 -4.65 -16.72
C THR A 64 -8.40 -4.37 -18.05
N GLN A 65 -8.87 -3.14 -18.27
CA GLN A 65 -9.50 -2.75 -19.54
C GLN A 65 -8.53 -2.87 -20.72
N TYR A 66 -7.27 -2.46 -20.54
CA TYR A 66 -6.23 -2.63 -21.55
C TYR A 66 -6.03 -4.10 -21.91
N PHE A 67 -5.96 -4.98 -20.91
CA PHE A 67 -5.81 -6.41 -21.14
C PHE A 67 -7.02 -7.02 -21.88
N LEU A 68 -8.23 -6.64 -21.51
CA LEU A 68 -9.46 -7.07 -22.19
C LEU A 68 -9.50 -6.65 -23.67
N LYS A 69 -9.03 -5.44 -23.99
CA LYS A 69 -9.02 -4.90 -25.36
C LYS A 69 -7.89 -5.47 -26.21
N SER A 70 -6.74 -5.74 -25.61
CA SER A 70 -5.53 -6.19 -26.33
C SER A 70 -5.46 -7.71 -26.50
N SER A 71 -6.10 -8.50 -25.63
CA SER A 71 -6.06 -9.96 -25.69
C SER A 71 -7.11 -10.52 -26.65
N GLN A 72 -6.66 -11.08 -27.78
CA GLN A 72 -7.55 -11.74 -28.74
C GLN A 72 -8.33 -12.92 -28.14
N GLN A 73 -7.76 -13.60 -27.15
CA GLN A 73 -8.40 -14.72 -26.44
C GLN A 73 -9.61 -14.26 -25.61
N LEU A 74 -9.70 -12.97 -25.29
CA LEU A 74 -10.77 -12.39 -24.46
C LEU A 74 -11.81 -11.65 -25.29
N LYS A 75 -11.86 -11.82 -26.62
CA LYS A 75 -12.87 -11.14 -27.44
C LYS A 75 -14.32 -11.47 -27.06
N ASN A 76 -14.56 -12.68 -26.55
CA ASN A 76 -15.91 -13.19 -26.27
C ASN A 76 -16.24 -13.29 -24.78
N VAL A 77 -15.36 -12.83 -23.89
CA VAL A 77 -15.65 -12.87 -22.45
C VAL A 77 -16.65 -11.79 -22.07
N ASN A 78 -17.41 -12.05 -21.02
CA ASN A 78 -18.30 -11.05 -20.45
C ASN A 78 -17.48 -9.97 -19.73
N GLN A 79 -17.23 -8.84 -20.42
CA GLN A 79 -16.43 -7.74 -19.87
C GLN A 79 -17.06 -7.14 -18.61
N THR A 80 -18.40 -7.07 -18.54
CA THR A 80 -19.11 -6.55 -17.36
C THR A 80 -18.86 -7.42 -16.14
N GLU A 81 -18.92 -8.75 -16.29
CA GLU A 81 -18.61 -9.69 -15.22
C GLU A 81 -17.15 -9.53 -14.76
N ILE A 82 -16.22 -9.43 -15.70
CA ILE A 82 -14.80 -9.25 -15.39
C ILE A 82 -14.55 -7.93 -14.65
N MET A 83 -15.17 -6.84 -15.08
CA MET A 83 -15.03 -5.55 -14.39
C MET A 83 -15.68 -5.57 -13.01
N SER A 84 -16.78 -6.30 -12.82
CA SER A 84 -17.36 -6.53 -11.49
C SER A 84 -16.39 -7.30 -10.58
N LYS A 85 -15.70 -8.32 -11.08
CA LYS A 85 -14.65 -9.05 -10.34
C LYS A 85 -13.44 -8.16 -10.04
N ASN A 86 -13.03 -7.34 -11.00
CA ASN A 86 -11.96 -6.34 -10.85
C ASN A 86 -12.24 -5.42 -9.66
N ASP A 87 -13.46 -4.90 -9.54
CA ASP A 87 -13.88 -4.03 -8.45
C ASP A 87 -13.97 -4.79 -7.11
N LYS A 88 -14.51 -6.02 -7.13
CA LYS A 88 -14.59 -6.88 -5.94
C LYS A 88 -13.20 -7.15 -5.35
N ILE A 89 -12.21 -7.43 -6.19
CA ILE A 89 -10.82 -7.66 -5.76
C ILE A 89 -10.24 -6.40 -5.13
N PHE A 90 -10.40 -5.25 -5.78
CA PHE A 90 -9.90 -3.98 -5.24
C PHE A 90 -10.50 -3.68 -3.87
N ASN A 91 -11.83 -3.79 -3.74
CA ASN A 91 -12.54 -3.53 -2.49
C ASN A 91 -12.12 -4.48 -1.37
N LYS A 92 -11.92 -5.77 -1.67
CA LYS A 92 -11.39 -6.74 -0.68
C LYS A 92 -9.98 -6.36 -0.23
N CYS A 93 -9.09 -6.02 -1.16
CA CYS A 93 -7.73 -5.59 -0.83
C CYS A 93 -7.74 -4.28 -0.04
N ASP A 94 -8.65 -3.36 -0.33
CA ASP A 94 -8.79 -2.11 0.41
C ASP A 94 -9.19 -2.38 1.86
N LEU A 95 -10.19 -3.22 2.09
CA LEU A 95 -10.59 -3.62 3.44
C LEU A 95 -9.47 -4.35 4.20
N LEU A 96 -8.78 -5.29 3.54
CA LEU A 96 -7.71 -6.09 4.14
C LEU A 96 -6.52 -5.25 4.59
N THR A 97 -6.17 -4.22 3.82
CA THR A 97 -4.97 -3.40 4.05
C THR A 97 -5.30 -2.04 4.67
N LYS A 98 -6.55 -1.84 5.11
CA LYS A 98 -7.03 -0.56 5.63
C LYS A 98 -6.30 -0.20 6.92
N PRO A 99 -5.64 0.95 7.00
CA PRO A 99 -5.16 1.45 8.28
C PRO A 99 -6.38 1.84 9.15
N PRO A 100 -6.21 1.89 10.49
CA PRO A 100 -7.26 2.40 11.35
C PRO A 100 -7.55 3.90 11.06
N SER A 101 -8.56 4.45 11.72
CA SER A 101 -8.93 5.86 11.55
C SER A 101 -7.77 6.80 11.89
N LEU A 102 -7.81 8.01 11.32
CA LEU A 102 -6.82 9.06 11.61
C LEU A 102 -6.72 9.37 13.11
N GLU A 103 -7.82 9.28 13.86
CA GLU A 103 -7.82 9.47 15.32
C GLU A 103 -7.01 8.40 16.07
N ILE A 104 -7.07 7.14 15.62
CA ILE A 104 -6.26 6.07 16.20
C ILE A 104 -4.80 6.27 15.82
N LEU A 105 -4.53 6.58 14.55
CA LEU A 105 -3.18 6.84 14.06
C LEU A 105 -2.54 8.06 14.75
N SER A 106 -3.31 9.12 15.05
CA SER A 106 -2.79 10.29 15.76
C SER A 106 -2.38 9.95 17.17
N LYS A 107 -3.16 9.13 17.90
CA LYS A 107 -2.79 8.63 19.23
C LYS A 107 -1.50 7.81 19.20
N CYS A 108 -1.31 6.97 18.17
CA CYS A 108 -0.04 6.26 17.96
C CYS A 108 1.12 7.25 17.71
N ALA A 109 0.93 8.21 16.80
CA ALA A 109 1.95 9.20 16.46
C ALA A 109 2.32 10.10 17.67
N GLU A 110 1.34 10.50 18.49
CA GLU A 110 1.56 11.27 19.72
C GLU A 110 2.42 10.53 20.73
N GLN A 111 2.25 9.20 20.85
CA GLN A 111 3.09 8.37 21.73
C GLN A 111 4.56 8.31 21.28
N LEU A 112 4.83 8.43 19.98
CA LEU A 112 6.19 8.54 19.45
C LEU A 112 6.75 9.96 19.59
N GLY A 113 5.91 10.99 19.46
CA GLY A 113 6.36 12.38 19.43
C GLY A 113 7.43 12.61 18.35
N TYR A 114 8.53 13.27 18.71
CA TYR A 114 9.63 13.54 17.78
C TYR A 114 10.33 12.25 17.28
N CYS A 115 10.20 11.13 17.99
CA CYS A 115 10.76 9.86 17.53
C CYS A 115 10.05 9.32 16.29
N GLY A 116 8.85 9.80 15.97
CA GLY A 116 8.15 9.45 14.73
C GLY A 116 8.96 9.77 13.49
N GLU A 117 9.64 10.91 13.47
CA GLU A 117 10.52 11.30 12.35
C GLU A 117 11.71 10.33 12.21
N GLN A 118 12.36 9.94 13.31
CA GLN A 118 13.46 8.97 13.25
C GLN A 118 12.99 7.60 12.76
N VAL A 119 11.81 7.15 13.20
CA VAL A 119 11.22 5.88 12.72
C VAL A 119 10.93 5.98 11.23
N TYR A 120 10.28 7.07 10.77
CA TYR A 120 10.06 7.32 9.34
C TYR A 120 11.37 7.30 8.54
N GLN A 121 12.39 8.04 9.00
CA GLN A 121 13.69 8.11 8.34
C GLN A 121 14.41 6.75 8.32
N LYS A 122 14.27 5.93 9.37
CA LYS A 122 14.77 4.55 9.37
C LYS A 122 14.04 3.71 8.32
N LEU A 123 12.71 3.75 8.28
CA LEU A 123 11.93 2.95 7.35
C LEU A 123 12.17 3.34 5.88
N ILE A 124 12.08 4.63 5.57
CA ILE A 124 12.11 5.12 4.19
C ILE A 124 13.55 5.31 3.68
N HIS A 125 14.46 5.80 4.53
CA HIS A 125 15.81 6.21 4.12
C HIS A 125 16.93 5.41 4.78
N ASP A 126 16.60 4.39 5.58
CA ASP A 126 17.57 3.55 6.30
C ASP A 126 18.52 4.30 7.25
N LYS A 127 18.10 5.47 7.74
CA LYS A 127 18.87 6.21 8.74
C LYS A 127 18.82 5.55 10.11
N ASN A 128 19.75 5.91 10.99
CA ASN A 128 19.82 5.35 12.34
C ASN A 128 18.65 5.82 13.22
N ILE A 129 18.21 4.92 14.12
CA ILE A 129 17.29 5.24 15.21
C ILE A 129 18.06 5.27 16.53
N THR A 130 17.83 6.30 17.33
CA THR A 130 18.49 6.40 18.64
C THR A 130 17.95 5.35 19.62
N ARG A 131 18.75 4.98 20.64
CA ARG A 131 18.31 4.06 21.69
C ARG A 131 17.06 4.58 22.41
N HIS A 132 16.95 5.89 22.61
CA HIS A 132 15.75 6.50 23.20
C HIS A 132 14.53 6.29 22.29
N CYS A 133 14.63 6.58 21.00
CA CYS A 133 13.51 6.38 20.08
C CYS A 133 13.14 4.91 19.87
N CYS A 134 14.10 3.97 19.90
CA CYS A 134 13.78 2.55 20.00
C CYS A 134 12.97 2.21 21.26
N LYS A 135 13.26 2.87 22.40
CA LYS A 135 12.51 2.64 23.63
C LYS A 135 11.06 3.10 23.52
N GLU A 136 10.84 4.30 22.96
CA GLU A 136 9.50 4.84 22.72
C GLU A 136 8.75 4.03 21.66
N LEU A 137 9.39 3.59 20.58
CA LEU A 137 8.78 2.71 19.56
C LEU A 137 8.23 1.42 20.16
N VAL A 138 9.04 0.73 20.96
CA VAL A 138 8.60 -0.52 21.61
C VAL A 138 7.56 -0.24 22.70
N LYS A 139 7.60 0.93 23.35
CA LYS A 139 6.61 1.33 24.37
C LYS A 139 5.24 1.65 23.74
N MET A 140 5.21 2.32 22.59
CA MET A 140 4.00 2.52 21.79
C MET A 140 3.40 1.17 21.36
N GLY A 141 4.28 0.20 21.07
CA GLY A 141 3.90 -1.19 20.84
C GLY A 141 3.68 -1.54 19.37
N LYS A 142 3.75 -2.84 19.10
CA LYS A 142 3.73 -3.38 17.73
C LYS A 142 2.44 -3.04 16.96
N PRO A 143 1.23 -3.11 17.55
CA PRO A 143 0.00 -2.79 16.82
C PRO A 143 0.00 -1.36 16.25
N CYS A 144 0.36 -0.37 17.07
CA CYS A 144 0.45 1.03 16.60
C CYS A 144 1.51 1.20 15.51
N HIS A 145 2.67 0.56 15.65
CA HIS A 145 3.73 0.60 14.64
C HIS A 145 3.28 0.02 13.30
N ASP A 146 2.68 -1.18 13.32
CA ASP A 146 2.16 -1.84 12.12
C ASP A 146 1.09 -0.98 11.44
N ASP A 147 0.18 -0.38 12.21
CA ASP A 147 -0.90 0.46 11.68
C ASP A 147 -0.39 1.77 11.07
N MET A 148 0.62 2.40 11.67
CA MET A 148 1.30 3.55 11.07
C MET A 148 1.98 3.18 9.74
N VAL A 149 2.61 2.00 9.66
CA VAL A 149 3.23 1.53 8.41
C VAL A 149 2.19 1.27 7.31
N LYS A 150 1.02 0.70 7.65
CA LYS A 150 -0.10 0.59 6.70
C LYS A 150 -0.52 1.95 6.14
N ALA A 151 -0.56 2.98 6.99
CA ALA A 151 -0.88 4.33 6.56
C ALA A 151 0.19 4.88 5.61
N LEU A 152 1.48 4.66 5.90
CA LEU A 152 2.59 5.05 5.02
C LEU A 152 2.52 4.38 3.64
N ILE A 153 2.17 3.09 3.56
CA ILE A 153 2.02 2.39 2.27
C ILE A 153 0.99 3.06 1.36
N ARG A 154 -0.04 3.67 1.95
CA ARG A 154 -1.12 4.37 1.23
C ARG A 154 -0.84 5.85 0.99
N ALA A 155 0.26 6.37 1.53
CA ALA A 155 0.62 7.77 1.36
C ALA A 155 1.06 8.03 -0.10
N PRO A 156 0.47 9.01 -0.81
CA PRO A 156 0.75 9.23 -2.23
C PRO A 156 2.22 9.51 -2.54
N ASP A 157 2.95 10.15 -1.63
CA ASP A 157 4.38 10.45 -1.71
C ASP A 157 5.26 9.20 -1.62
N LEU A 158 4.75 8.12 -1.02
CA LEU A 158 5.44 6.85 -0.87
C LEU A 158 5.02 5.80 -1.90
N ARG A 159 4.27 6.18 -2.95
CA ARG A 159 3.78 5.26 -3.98
C ARG A 159 4.89 4.51 -4.75
N ASN A 160 6.10 5.06 -4.76
CA ASN A 160 7.28 4.45 -5.39
C ASN A 160 8.06 3.52 -4.46
N VAL A 161 7.72 3.46 -3.17
CA VAL A 161 8.35 2.56 -2.21
C VAL A 161 7.67 1.21 -2.30
N ASP A 162 8.43 0.12 -2.51
CA ASP A 162 7.86 -1.22 -2.53
C ASP A 162 7.26 -1.56 -1.15
N PRO A 163 5.94 -1.83 -1.06
CA PRO A 163 5.27 -1.99 0.21
C PRO A 163 5.65 -3.30 0.91
N ILE A 164 6.10 -4.31 0.17
CA ILE A 164 6.56 -5.58 0.75
C ILE A 164 7.89 -5.33 1.48
N GLN A 165 8.82 -4.65 0.81
CA GLN A 165 10.11 -4.29 1.41
C GLN A 165 9.92 -3.37 2.63
N LEU A 166 8.97 -2.42 2.55
CA LEU A 166 8.65 -1.55 3.67
C LEU A 166 8.10 -2.34 4.88
N LEU A 167 7.24 -3.33 4.66
CA LEU A 167 6.72 -4.19 5.73
C LEU A 167 7.82 -5.07 6.36
N GLU A 168 8.70 -5.64 5.54
CA GLU A 168 9.83 -6.44 6.03
C GLU A 168 10.77 -5.59 6.88
N LYS A 169 11.15 -4.41 6.38
CA LYS A 169 12.00 -3.46 7.09
C LYS A 169 11.35 -2.91 8.36
N SER A 170 10.02 -2.73 8.32
CA SER A 170 9.22 -2.34 9.49
C SER A 170 9.29 -3.37 10.60
N LYS A 171 9.11 -4.65 10.24
CA LYS A 171 9.24 -5.77 11.18
C LYS A 171 10.65 -5.84 11.76
N GLU A 172 11.67 -5.81 10.90
CA GLU A 172 13.08 -5.86 11.32
C GLU A 172 13.43 -4.71 12.27
N THR A 173 12.98 -3.49 11.96
CA THR A 173 13.23 -2.31 12.80
C THR A 173 12.62 -2.46 14.18
N PHE A 174 11.37 -2.94 14.27
CA PHE A 174 10.70 -3.16 15.55
C PHE A 174 11.41 -4.26 16.36
N ASP A 175 11.72 -5.39 15.73
CA ASP A 175 12.37 -6.54 16.37
C ASP A 175 13.77 -6.15 16.89
N ASN A 176 14.54 -5.37 16.13
CA ASN A 176 15.84 -4.85 16.55
C ASN A 176 15.71 -3.92 17.78
N CYS A 177 14.73 -3.02 17.80
CA CYS A 177 14.49 -2.17 18.97
C CYS A 177 14.03 -2.96 20.20
N LEU A 178 13.23 -4.02 20.01
CA LEU A 178 12.78 -4.91 21.07
C LEU A 178 13.96 -5.68 21.66
N ASN A 179 14.81 -6.28 20.82
CA ASN A 179 15.96 -7.07 21.26
C ASN A 179 17.05 -6.22 21.93
N ALA A 180 17.27 -4.99 21.47
CA ALA A 180 18.19 -4.05 22.12
C ALA A 180 17.77 -3.67 23.56
N LYS A 181 16.48 -3.81 23.92
CA LYS A 181 16.04 -3.69 25.33
C LYS A 181 16.42 -4.92 26.16
N CYS A 182 16.48 -6.11 25.55
CA CYS A 182 16.78 -7.37 26.22
C CYS A 182 18.28 -7.56 26.47
N THR A 183 19.17 -6.99 25.65
CA THR A 183 20.63 -7.04 25.84
C THR A 183 21.14 -6.03 26.88
N ARG A 184 20.43 -5.85 28.00
CA ARG A 184 20.91 -5.06 29.14
C ARG A 184 22.20 -5.74 29.62
N LYS A 185 23.36 -5.12 29.31
CA LYS A 185 24.69 -5.54 29.75
C LYS A 185 24.65 -5.92 31.24
N LEU A 186 25.01 -7.17 31.53
CA LEU A 186 25.68 -7.58 32.77
C LEU A 186 26.91 -6.68 33.00
#